data_AF-A0A7S2YAS8-F1
#
_entry.id   AF-A0A7S2YAS8-F1
#
_cell.length_a   1.000
_cell.length_b   1.000
_cell.length_c   1.000
_cell.angle_alpha   90.00
_cell.angle_beta   90.00
_cell.angle_gamma   90.00
#
_symmetry.space_group_name_H-M   'P 1'
#
loop_
_entity.id
_entity.type
_entity.pdbx_description
1 polymer ?
#
loop_
_entity_poly.entity_id
_entity_poly.type
_entity_poly.pdbx_seq_one_letter_code
_entity_poly.pdbx_strand_id
1 'polypeptide(L)'
;NHPLDPKFVSLWGTSRSNDAVSHMELGGLTVGALAHVTASYTQRQPLECRELAQLLHSHTHQGNPLQVMELLRYWVEQELLYYDEPSEQWDWDMPRIMMLHEKGAPFSTVMA
;
A
#
# COMPACT_ATOMS: atom_id res chain seq x y z
N ASN A 1 39.07 14.41 -19.32
CA ASN A 1 38.58 15.55 -18.52
C ASN A 1 38.22 16.71 -19.44
N HIS A 2 36.99 16.71 -19.95
CA HIS A 2 36.44 17.83 -20.72
C HIS A 2 35.83 18.83 -19.70
N PRO A 3 36.17 20.13 -19.72
CA PRO A 3 35.54 21.09 -18.83
C PRO A 3 34.06 21.23 -19.20
N LEU A 4 33.20 21.24 -18.19
CA LEU A 4 31.76 21.46 -18.35
C LEU A 4 31.51 22.87 -18.90
N ASP A 5 30.55 22.98 -19.81
CA ASP A 5 30.15 24.22 -20.47
C ASP A 5 29.74 25.29 -19.43
N PRO A 6 30.25 26.53 -19.50
CA PRO A 6 29.89 27.60 -18.56
C PRO A 6 28.38 27.93 -18.56
N LYS A 7 27.62 27.60 -19.61
CA LYS A 7 26.14 27.69 -19.60
C LYS A 7 25.47 26.67 -18.68
N PHE A 8 26.11 25.51 -18.47
CA PHE A 8 25.62 24.53 -17.51
C PHE A 8 25.78 25.03 -16.07
N VAL A 9 26.84 25.80 -15.78
CA VAL A 9 27.08 26.36 -14.43
C VAL A 9 26.08 27.48 -14.08
N SER A 10 25.63 28.26 -15.07
CA SER A 10 24.65 29.35 -14.81
C SER A 10 23.24 28.86 -14.51
N LEU A 11 22.87 27.61 -14.87
CA LEU A 11 21.58 27.03 -14.51
C LEU A 11 21.49 26.64 -13.03
N TRP A 12 22.63 26.40 -12.38
CA TRP A 12 22.71 26.11 -10.93
C TRP A 12 23.10 27.35 -10.11
N GLY A 13 23.44 28.44 -10.79
CA GLY A 13 24.03 29.64 -10.22
C GLY A 13 23.06 30.81 -10.07
N THR A 14 21.84 30.59 -9.57
CA THR A 14 21.00 31.60 -8.88
C THR A 14 19.67 30.97 -8.49
N SER A 15 19.67 30.13 -7.47
CA SER A 15 18.59 30.11 -6.49
C SER A 15 19.08 29.42 -5.22
N ARG A 16 19.92 30.12 -4.46
CA ARG A 16 19.87 29.96 -3.00
C ARG A 16 18.70 30.81 -2.50
N SER A 17 17.50 30.46 -2.93
CA SER A 17 16.38 30.70 -2.06
C SER A 17 16.63 29.82 -0.85
N ASN A 18 16.91 30.44 0.29
CA ASN A 18 16.78 29.79 1.59
C ASN A 18 15.27 29.58 1.89
N ASP A 19 14.51 29.15 0.87
CA ASP A 19 13.14 28.69 1.01
C ASP A 19 13.25 27.48 1.92
N ALA A 20 12.61 27.60 3.08
CA ALA A 20 12.61 26.60 4.11
C ALA A 20 12.33 25.24 3.46
N VAL A 21 13.34 24.36 3.47
CA VAL A 21 13.19 22.97 3.04
C VAL A 21 12.06 22.40 3.87
N SER A 22 10.91 22.26 3.24
CA SER A 22 9.69 21.83 3.91
C SER A 22 9.76 20.32 4.00
N HIS A 23 10.04 19.82 5.20
CA HIS A 23 10.01 18.40 5.47
C HIS A 23 8.54 17.96 5.53
N MET A 24 8.17 16.98 4.71
CA MET A 24 6.85 16.35 4.75
C MET A 24 7.01 14.94 5.31
N GLU A 25 6.51 14.74 6.52
CA GLU A 25 6.45 13.41 7.12
C GLU A 25 5.24 12.66 6.55
N LEU A 26 5.50 11.55 5.85
CA LEU A 26 4.46 10.66 5.37
C LEU A 26 4.34 9.49 6.35
N GLY A 27 3.20 9.43 7.05
CA GLY A 27 2.83 8.27 7.87
C GLY A 27 2.33 7.11 7.01
N GLY A 28 2.12 5.95 7.65
CA GLY A 28 1.45 4.82 7.01
C GLY A 28 -0.02 5.12 6.72
N LEU A 29 -0.61 4.32 5.83
CA LEU A 29 -2.01 4.47 5.43
C LEU A 29 -2.91 4.16 6.60
N THR A 30 -3.80 5.09 6.94
CA THR A 30 -4.84 4.84 7.95
C THR A 30 -5.78 3.74 7.49
N VAL A 31 -6.51 3.10 8.41
CA VAL A 31 -7.58 2.13 8.08
C VAL A 31 -8.59 2.73 7.08
N GLY A 32 -8.93 4.01 7.23
CA GLY A 32 -9.83 4.68 6.28
C GLY A 32 -9.23 4.79 4.89
N ALA A 33 -7.96 5.19 4.77
CA ALA A 33 -7.26 5.24 3.50
C ALA A 33 -7.15 3.85 2.86
N LEU A 34 -6.85 2.82 3.65
CA LEU A 34 -6.82 1.44 3.19
C LEU A 34 -8.19 0.97 2.70
N ALA A 35 -9.27 1.28 3.41
CA ALA A 35 -10.61 0.95 2.96
C ALA A 35 -10.94 1.58 1.59
N HIS A 36 -10.50 2.81 1.34
CA HIS A 36 -10.64 3.45 0.02
C HIS A 36 -9.76 2.81 -1.06
N VAL A 37 -8.54 2.43 -0.74
CA VAL A 37 -7.64 1.72 -1.66
C VAL A 37 -8.21 0.35 -2.02
N THR A 38 -8.61 -0.43 -1.03
CA THR A 38 -9.23 -1.75 -1.20
C THR A 38 -10.54 -1.66 -1.98
N ALA A 39 -11.39 -0.68 -1.68
CA ALA A 39 -12.62 -0.42 -2.43
C ALA A 39 -12.35 -0.10 -3.90
N SER A 40 -11.32 0.68 -4.19
CA SER A 40 -10.93 1.02 -5.56
C SER A 40 -10.43 -0.20 -6.32
N TYR A 41 -9.74 -1.13 -5.64
CA TYR A 41 -9.28 -2.39 -6.23
C TYR A 41 -10.41 -3.39 -6.46
N THR A 42 -11.33 -3.50 -5.49
CA THR A 42 -12.40 -4.50 -5.47
C THR A 42 -13.71 -4.02 -6.11
N GLN A 43 -13.78 -2.75 -6.53
CA GLN A 43 -14.99 -2.08 -7.03
C GLN A 43 -16.17 -2.12 -6.05
N ARG A 44 -15.89 -2.21 -4.74
CA ARG A 44 -16.88 -2.19 -3.66
C ARG A 44 -16.94 -0.83 -2.96
N GLN A 45 -17.89 -0.66 -2.04
CA GLN A 45 -17.95 0.55 -1.22
C GLN A 45 -16.88 0.51 -0.10
N PRO A 46 -16.25 1.64 0.25
CA PRO A 46 -15.26 1.67 1.35
C PRO A 46 -15.78 1.14 2.68
N LEU A 47 -17.09 1.27 2.94
CA LEU A 47 -17.69 0.76 4.17
C LEU A 47 -17.66 -0.78 4.23
N GLU A 48 -17.87 -1.45 3.10
CA GLU A 48 -17.83 -2.91 2.97
C GLU A 48 -16.40 -3.45 3.12
N CYS A 49 -15.41 -2.66 2.70
CA CYS A 49 -13.99 -3.01 2.81
C CYS A 49 -13.39 -2.72 4.19
N ARG A 50 -14.15 -2.20 5.15
CA ARG A 50 -13.62 -1.70 6.42
C ARG A 50 -12.96 -2.78 7.27
N GLU A 51 -13.59 -3.95 7.38
CA GLU A 51 -13.02 -5.07 8.15
C GLU A 51 -11.75 -5.61 7.51
N LEU A 52 -11.75 -5.77 6.18
CA LEU A 52 -10.56 -6.16 5.42
C LEU A 52 -9.43 -5.14 5.58
N ALA A 53 -9.75 -3.84 5.57
CA ALA A 53 -8.79 -2.76 5.79
C ALA A 53 -8.22 -2.74 7.22
N GLN A 54 -9.00 -3.12 8.22
CA GLN A 54 -8.51 -3.28 9.60
C GLN A 54 -7.49 -4.41 9.69
N LEU A 55 -7.75 -5.55 9.03
CA LEU A 55 -6.82 -6.68 8.97
C LEU A 55 -5.54 -6.32 8.20
N LEU A 56 -5.65 -5.59 7.08
CA LEU A 56 -4.48 -5.07 6.36
C LEU A 56 -3.66 -4.15 7.26
N HIS A 57 -4.31 -3.25 7.99
CA HIS A 57 -3.62 -2.30 8.88
C HIS A 57 -2.97 -2.97 10.09
N SER A 58 -3.59 -4.03 10.66
CA SER A 58 -3.01 -4.76 11.79
C SER A 58 -1.83 -5.63 11.36
N HIS A 59 -1.88 -6.18 10.15
CA HIS A 59 -0.82 -7.01 9.60
C HIS A 59 0.39 -6.22 9.11
N THR A 60 0.15 -5.04 8.57
CA THR A 60 1.22 -4.18 8.07
C THR A 60 1.66 -3.25 9.19
N HIS A 61 2.94 -2.86 9.22
CA HIS A 61 3.45 -1.89 10.19
C HIS A 61 2.74 -0.53 10.01
N GLN A 62 1.55 -0.41 10.61
CA GLN A 62 0.68 0.77 10.60
C GLN A 62 0.27 1.22 9.18
N GLY A 63 -0.05 0.27 8.29
CA GLY A 63 -0.51 0.60 6.94
C GLY A 63 0.60 1.01 5.97
N ASN A 64 1.82 0.51 6.16
CA ASN A 64 2.91 0.71 5.20
C ASN A 64 2.47 0.29 3.78
N PRO A 65 2.43 1.19 2.78
CA PRO A 65 1.88 0.89 1.46
C PRO A 65 2.54 -0.31 0.77
N LEU A 66 3.85 -0.49 0.92
CA LEU A 66 4.56 -1.60 0.28
C LEU A 66 4.10 -2.95 0.85
N GLN A 67 4.05 -3.05 2.17
CA GLN A 67 3.59 -4.27 2.85
C GLN A 67 2.12 -4.56 2.57
N VAL A 68 1.29 -3.52 2.44
CA VAL A 68 -0.12 -3.66 2.04
C VAL A 68 -0.22 -4.29 0.65
N MET A 69 0.56 -3.79 -0.32
CA MET A 69 0.53 -4.32 -1.69
C MET A 69 1.04 -5.77 -1.75
N GLU A 70 2.10 -6.09 -1.01
CA GLU A 70 2.62 -7.46 -0.91
C GLU A 70 1.60 -8.42 -0.29
N LEU A 71 0.91 -7.98 0.76
CA LEU A 71 -0.11 -8.78 1.43
C LEU A 71 -1.34 -9.00 0.56
N LEU A 72 -1.81 -7.96 -0.14
CA LEU A 72 -2.91 -8.09 -1.10
C LEU A 72 -2.55 -9.07 -2.23
N ARG A 73 -1.34 -8.98 -2.78
CA ARG A 73 -0.86 -9.93 -3.79
C ARG A 73 -0.85 -11.35 -3.24
N TYR A 74 -0.31 -11.55 -2.03
CA TYR A 74 -0.32 -12.86 -1.37
C TYR A 74 -1.74 -13.40 -1.19
N TRP A 75 -2.70 -12.57 -0.78
CA TRP A 75 -4.10 -12.99 -0.66
C TRP A 75 -4.72 -13.40 -2.00
N VAL A 76 -4.36 -12.74 -3.09
CA VAL A 76 -4.76 -13.18 -4.44
C VAL A 76 -4.14 -14.52 -4.79
N GLU A 77 -2.83 -14.69 -4.57
CA GLU A 77 -2.11 -15.94 -4.85
C GLU A 77 -2.61 -17.14 -4.03
N GLN A 78 -3.15 -16.89 -2.82
CA GLN A 78 -3.72 -17.91 -1.94
C GLN A 78 -5.23 -18.10 -2.10
N GLU A 79 -5.84 -17.43 -3.08
CA GLU A 79 -7.30 -17.43 -3.34
C GLU A 79 -8.12 -16.94 -2.12
N LEU A 80 -7.53 -16.11 -1.27
CA LEU A 80 -8.19 -15.45 -0.15
C LEU A 80 -8.93 -14.19 -0.59
N LEU A 81 -8.43 -13.55 -1.64
CA LEU A 81 -9.06 -12.45 -2.37
C LEU A 81 -9.14 -12.89 -3.84
N TYR A 82 -10.33 -13.01 -4.39
CA TYR A 82 -10.51 -13.58 -5.73
C TYR A 82 -11.59 -12.82 -6.50
N TYR A 83 -11.55 -12.91 -7.83
CA TYR A 83 -12.62 -12.42 -8.68
C TYR A 83 -13.64 -13.53 -8.90
N ASP A 84 -14.87 -13.34 -8.42
CA ASP A 84 -15.97 -14.27 -8.59
C ASP A 84 -16.66 -14.02 -9.94
N GLU A 85 -16.30 -14.81 -10.94
CA GLU A 85 -16.83 -14.71 -12.31
C GLU A 85 -18.37 -14.69 -12.39
N PRO A 86 -19.12 -15.55 -11.66
CA PRO A 86 -20.58 -15.53 -11.72
C PRO A 86 -21.23 -14.22 -11.25
N SER A 87 -20.60 -13.52 -10.29
CA SER A 87 -21.11 -12.26 -9.75
C SER A 87 -20.37 -11.03 -10.28
N GLU A 88 -19.36 -11.23 -11.14
CA GLU A 88 -18.52 -10.19 -11.75
C GLU A 88 -17.94 -9.21 -10.72
N GLN A 89 -17.57 -9.71 -9.54
CA GLN A 89 -17.07 -8.89 -8.44
C GLN A 89 -15.90 -9.56 -7.73
N TRP A 90 -15.04 -8.74 -7.15
CA TRP A 90 -14.07 -9.25 -6.18
C TRP A 90 -14.79 -9.70 -4.91
N ASP A 91 -14.38 -10.84 -4.37
CA ASP A 91 -14.83 -11.35 -3.09
C ASP A 91 -13.65 -11.89 -2.28
N TRP A 92 -13.87 -12.14 -1.00
CA TRP A 92 -12.80 -12.58 -0.11
C TRP A 92 -13.29 -13.50 1.01
N ASP A 93 -12.45 -14.46 1.37
CA ASP A 93 -12.72 -15.43 2.44
C ASP A 93 -12.31 -14.84 3.79
N MET A 94 -13.19 -14.01 4.37
CA MET A 94 -12.97 -13.42 5.70
C MET A 94 -12.63 -14.46 6.78
N PRO A 95 -13.38 -15.57 6.92
CA PRO A 95 -13.06 -16.60 7.91
C PRO A 95 -11.63 -17.11 7.82
N ARG A 96 -11.15 -17.41 6.60
CA ARG A 96 -9.79 -17.94 6.38
C ARG A 96 -8.73 -16.87 6.62
N ILE A 97 -8.99 -15.62 6.21
CA ILE A 97 -8.08 -14.48 6.47
C ILE A 97 -7.94 -14.27 7.99
N MET A 98 -9.03 -14.24 8.74
CA MET A 98 -9.00 -14.07 10.21
C MET A 98 -8.25 -15.21 10.90
N MET A 99 -8.48 -16.46 10.48
CA MET A 99 -7.76 -17.62 11.02
C MET A 99 -6.24 -17.54 10.75
N LEU A 100 -5.82 -17.07 9.57
CA LEU A 100 -4.40 -16.85 9.26
C LEU A 100 -3.81 -15.68 10.06
N HIS A 101 -4.63 -14.65 10.31
CA HIS A 101 -4.26 -13.52 11.15
C HIS A 101 -3.93 -13.98 12.58
N GLU A 102 -4.81 -14.76 13.20
CA GLU A 102 -4.62 -15.30 14.56
C GLU A 102 -3.39 -16.21 14.67
N LYS A 103 -3.04 -16.92 13.59
CA LYS A 103 -1.85 -17.79 13.53
C LYS A 103 -0.54 -17.04 13.27
N GLY A 104 -0.59 -15.73 13.02
CA GLY A 104 0.60 -14.93 12.70
C GLY A 104 1.25 -15.25 11.35
N ALA A 105 0.52 -15.91 10.45
CA ALA A 105 1.09 -16.54 9.25
C ALA A 105 1.47 -15.62 8.06
N PRO A 106 0.94 -14.39 7.85
CA PRO A 106 0.98 -13.82 6.50
C PRO A 106 2.34 -13.24 6.07
N PHE A 107 3.26 -12.91 6.99
CA PHE A 107 4.56 -12.33 6.63
C PHE A 107 5.76 -13.24 6.87
N SER A 108 5.63 -14.27 7.72
CA SER A 108 6.73 -15.24 7.92
C SER A 108 6.98 -16.14 6.71
N THR A 109 6.00 -16.27 5.81
CA THR A 109 6.11 -17.10 4.59
C THR A 109 6.51 -16.30 3.35
N VAL A 110 6.25 -14.98 3.30
CA VAL A 110 6.50 -14.14 2.11
C VAL A 110 7.94 -13.60 2.07
N MET A 111 8.66 -13.60 3.20
CA MET A 111 10.08 -13.18 3.29
C MET A 111 11.06 -14.33 3.56
N ALA A 112 10.62 -15.59 3.49
CA ALA A 112 11.47 -16.77 3.67
C ALA A 112 12.05 -17.29 2.35
#